data_AF-A0AAQ4EWJ2-F1
#
_entry.id   AF-A0AAQ4EWJ2-F1
#
_cell.length_a   1.000
_cell.length_b   1.000
_cell.length_c   1.000
_cell.angle_alpha   90.00
_cell.angle_beta   90.00
_cell.angle_gamma   90.00
#
_symmetry.space_group_name_H-M   'P 1'
#
loop_
_entity.id
_entity.type
_entity.pdbx_description
1 polymer ?
#
loop_
_entity_poly.entity_id
_entity_poly.type
_entity_poly.pdbx_seq_one_letter_code
_entity_poly.pdbx_strand_id
1 'polypeptide(L)'
;MAVLGDLRLFLAGTSGYDSKVRGPDAAKAAIRLLKTLPVAREAVLEYMHNLFDDAVNRHIMRLDSEETGVPVEVEDEMAVEEVQQVLSGFIESNLGAWAPIISSWSLELLGHLTRKYADRRIVHCSSSLPEVLQMWMACPATRTLIDLTTQCLSTLIDTSPDRCIDTLLETSVQHSPHFDWVVAHIGSCFPHTVITRVLACGLKDFVSHEDEPEAVLRLEKKVPKLASVVGILGHLAGPHAADIRRALVALMQESFAASPTREQLATIPFLLQLASMSEHLLTAVVSEFTRVRESAPSGGAQEITAAHKRQQAETRTASCC
;
A
#
# COMPACT_ATOMS: atom_id res chain seq x y z
N MET A 1 42.45 0.50 -2.37
CA MET A 1 42.81 0.76 -0.95
C MET A 1 41.65 1.33 -0.15
N ALA A 2 40.90 2.33 -0.65
CA ALA A 2 39.74 2.90 0.06
C ALA A 2 38.61 1.90 0.37
N VAL A 3 38.18 1.09 -0.60
CA VAL A 3 37.09 0.09 -0.43
C VAL A 3 37.38 -0.95 0.66
N LEU A 4 38.63 -1.41 0.78
CA LEU A 4 39.01 -2.36 1.83
C LEU A 4 39.00 -1.70 3.22
N GLY A 5 39.34 -0.42 3.31
CA GLY A 5 39.23 0.37 4.53
C GLY A 5 37.77 0.55 4.95
N ASP A 6 36.90 0.92 4.02
CA ASP A 6 35.46 1.06 4.24
C ASP A 6 34.83 -0.28 4.64
N LEU A 7 35.22 -1.39 4.00
CA LEU A 7 34.75 -2.72 4.36
C LEU A 7 35.15 -3.10 5.80
N ARG A 8 36.39 -2.83 6.19
CA ARG A 8 36.85 -3.09 7.57
C ARG A 8 36.12 -2.23 8.58
N LEU A 9 35.88 -0.96 8.26
CA LEU A 9 35.15 -0.04 9.14
C LEU A 9 33.68 -0.47 9.30
N PHE A 10 33.05 -0.86 8.19
CA PHE A 10 31.70 -1.40 8.17
C PHE A 10 31.59 -2.68 9.01
N LEU A 11 32.48 -3.66 8.79
CA LEU A 11 32.50 -4.91 9.56
C LEU A 11 32.78 -4.68 11.05
N ALA A 12 33.67 -3.74 11.38
CA ALA A 12 33.92 -3.39 12.78
C ALA A 12 32.67 -2.81 13.44
N GLY A 13 31.95 -1.91 12.75
CA GLY A 13 30.72 -1.29 13.24
C GLY A 13 29.53 -2.25 13.36
N THR A 14 29.41 -3.25 12.48
CA THR A 14 28.31 -4.24 12.54
C THR A 14 28.56 -5.37 13.54
N SER A 15 29.83 -5.70 13.81
CA SER A 15 30.19 -6.85 14.64
C SER A 15 30.02 -6.60 16.14
N GLY A 16 29.85 -5.36 16.59
CA GLY A 16 29.72 -4.99 18.01
C GLY A 16 30.97 -5.27 18.87
N TYR A 17 32.05 -5.79 18.27
CA TYR A 17 33.28 -6.15 18.97
C TYR A 17 34.19 -4.94 19.28
N ASP A 18 34.04 -3.83 18.56
CA ASP A 18 34.85 -2.63 18.76
C ASP A 18 33.95 -1.44 19.12
N SER A 19 33.78 -1.19 20.42
CA SER A 19 32.98 -0.09 20.98
C SER A 19 33.52 1.30 20.64
N LYS A 20 34.61 1.40 19.86
CA LYS A 20 35.23 2.64 19.42
C LYS A 20 34.72 3.16 18.08
N VAL A 21 34.05 2.33 17.29
CA VAL A 21 33.52 2.75 15.98
C VAL A 21 32.17 3.43 16.20
N ARG A 22 32.11 4.72 15.87
CA ARG A 22 30.87 5.51 15.98
C ARG A 22 29.90 5.09 14.86
N GLY A 23 28.62 4.92 15.22
CA GLY A 23 27.52 4.64 14.28
C GLY A 23 27.55 5.46 12.98
N PRO A 24 27.74 6.80 13.02
CA PRO A 24 27.82 7.61 11.80
C PRO A 24 29.01 7.27 10.88
N ASP A 25 30.15 6.85 11.43
CA ASP A 25 31.31 6.47 10.61
C ASP A 25 31.10 5.12 9.90
N ALA A 26 30.39 4.20 10.56
CA ALA A 26 29.97 2.92 9.98
C ALA A 26 28.90 3.13 8.89
N ALA A 27 27.92 4.00 9.12
CA ALA A 27 26.91 4.38 8.11
C ALA A 27 27.57 5.00 6.86
N LYS A 28 28.51 5.93 7.05
CA LYS A 28 29.30 6.52 5.96
C LYS A 28 30.09 5.49 5.16
N ALA A 29 30.71 4.50 5.83
CA ALA A 29 31.39 3.41 5.16
C ALA A 29 30.40 2.52 4.39
N ALA A 30 29.26 2.17 5.00
CA ALA A 30 28.20 1.40 4.37
C ALA A 30 27.71 2.08 3.08
N ILE A 31 27.47 3.40 3.15
CA ILE A 31 27.12 4.24 2.00
C ILE A 31 28.19 4.18 0.89
N ARG A 32 29.47 4.29 1.23
CA ARG A 32 30.55 4.20 0.23
C ARG A 32 30.63 2.79 -0.39
N LEU A 33 30.38 1.74 0.38
CA LEU A 33 30.29 0.38 -0.12
C LEU A 33 29.09 0.20 -1.06
N LEU A 34 27.93 0.77 -0.72
CA LEU A 34 26.74 0.72 -1.57
C LEU A 34 26.98 1.32 -2.96
N LYS A 35 27.79 2.39 -3.03
CA LYS A 35 28.22 3.05 -4.28
C LYS A 35 29.20 2.22 -5.10
N THR A 36 30.14 1.57 -4.44
CA THR A 36 31.36 1.05 -5.09
C THR A 36 31.38 -0.47 -5.25
N LEU A 37 30.56 -1.18 -4.49
CA LEU A 37 30.61 -2.64 -4.39
C LEU A 37 29.19 -3.25 -4.47
N PRO A 38 28.73 -3.67 -5.66
CA PRO A 38 27.40 -4.25 -5.84
C PRO A 38 27.12 -5.46 -4.94
N VAL A 39 28.13 -6.28 -4.66
CA VAL A 39 28.01 -7.47 -3.79
C VAL A 39 27.78 -7.14 -2.32
N ALA A 40 28.01 -5.89 -1.90
CA ALA A 40 27.76 -5.44 -0.52
C ALA A 40 26.37 -4.80 -0.34
N ARG A 41 25.57 -4.63 -1.41
CA ARG A 41 24.30 -3.90 -1.38
C ARG A 41 23.32 -4.47 -0.36
N GLU A 42 23.08 -5.77 -0.41
CA GLU A 42 22.17 -6.46 0.53
C GLU A 42 22.62 -6.27 1.99
N ALA A 43 23.90 -6.52 2.27
CA ALA A 43 24.44 -6.37 3.62
C ALA A 43 24.36 -4.92 4.14
N VAL A 44 24.54 -3.93 3.25
CA VAL A 44 24.41 -2.52 3.61
C VAL A 44 22.94 -2.14 3.86
N LEU A 45 22.02 -2.60 3.02
CA LEU A 45 20.58 -2.37 3.22
C LEU A 45 20.05 -3.04 4.48
N GLU A 46 20.56 -4.22 4.83
CA GLU A 46 20.28 -4.90 6.10
C GLU A 46 20.83 -4.11 7.30
N TYR A 47 22.02 -3.54 7.19
CA TYR A 47 22.54 -2.65 8.22
C TYR A 47 21.64 -1.41 8.40
N MET A 48 21.21 -0.80 7.29
CA MET A 48 20.28 0.32 7.32
C MET A 48 18.91 -0.09 7.89
N HIS A 49 18.43 -1.30 7.61
CA HIS A 49 17.21 -1.84 8.22
C HIS A 49 17.27 -1.77 9.75
N ASN A 50 18.35 -2.27 10.35
CA ASN A 50 18.55 -2.24 11.80
C ASN A 50 18.65 -0.81 12.35
N LEU A 51 19.33 0.09 11.64
CA LEU A 51 19.41 1.51 12.01
C LEU A 51 18.02 2.17 12.11
N PHE A 52 17.16 1.93 11.12
CA PHE A 52 15.80 2.46 11.11
C PHE A 52 14.90 1.81 12.17
N ASP A 53 15.05 0.50 12.38
CA ASP A 53 14.33 -0.24 13.42
C ASP A 53 14.65 0.28 14.83
N ASP A 54 15.93 0.51 15.12
CA ASP A 54 16.36 1.11 16.38
C ASP A 54 15.80 2.53 16.57
N ALA A 55 15.79 3.34 15.51
CA ALA A 55 15.23 4.70 15.55
C ALA A 55 13.71 4.70 15.84
N VAL A 56 12.97 3.78 15.22
CA VAL A 56 11.54 3.59 15.46
C VAL A 56 11.29 3.05 16.87
N ASN A 57 12.06 2.07 17.32
CA ASN A 57 11.96 1.50 18.66
C ASN A 57 12.05 2.59 19.73
N ARG A 58 13.09 3.44 19.64
CA ARG A 58 13.30 4.58 20.56
C ARG A 58 12.14 5.57 20.50
N HIS A 59 11.65 5.88 19.30
CA HIS A 59 10.50 6.75 19.13
C HIS A 59 9.27 6.22 19.87
N ILE A 60 8.98 4.93 19.74
CA ILE A 60 7.83 4.28 20.39
C ILE A 60 8.03 4.17 21.90
N MET A 61 9.22 3.80 22.37
CA MET A 61 9.53 3.76 23.82
C MET A 61 9.30 5.13 24.48
N ARG A 62 9.65 6.22 23.79
CA ARG A 62 9.41 7.58 24.28
C ARG A 62 7.92 7.92 24.35
N LEU A 63 7.13 7.51 23.35
CA LEU A 63 5.68 7.68 23.39
C LEU A 63 5.03 6.88 24.52
N ASP A 64 5.58 5.71 24.88
CA ASP A 64 5.06 4.82 25.94
C ASP A 64 5.38 5.37 27.34
N SER A 65 6.45 6.17 27.46
CA SER A 65 7.00 6.56 28.77
C SER A 65 6.47 7.88 29.32
N GLU A 66 5.67 8.68 28.58
CA GLU A 66 5.21 10.05 28.93
C GLU A 66 6.31 11.05 29.36
N GLU A 67 7.58 10.63 29.49
CA GLU A 67 8.74 11.43 29.84
C GLU A 67 9.21 12.24 28.62
N THR A 68 8.73 13.47 28.55
CA THR A 68 9.11 14.50 27.55
C THR A 68 10.54 15.02 27.70
N GLY A 69 11.38 14.38 28.54
CA GLY A 69 12.64 14.95 29.04
C GLY A 69 13.93 14.19 28.73
N VAL A 70 13.89 12.98 28.14
CA VAL A 70 15.13 12.31 27.72
C VAL A 70 15.58 12.93 26.40
N PRO A 71 16.80 13.52 26.32
CA PRO A 71 17.29 14.11 25.08
C PRO A 71 17.30 13.06 23.97
N VAL A 72 16.76 13.42 22.81
CA VAL A 72 16.98 12.66 21.58
C VAL A 72 18.49 12.49 21.42
N GLU A 73 18.97 11.26 21.25
CA GLU A 73 20.34 11.03 20.80
C GLU A 73 20.43 11.56 19.36
N VAL A 74 20.82 12.84 19.26
CA VAL A 74 20.95 13.61 18.01
C VAL A 74 21.73 12.85 16.94
N GLU A 75 22.64 11.96 17.36
CA GLU A 75 23.48 11.16 16.48
C GLU A 75 22.68 10.18 15.59
N ASP A 76 21.57 9.63 16.06
CA ASP A 76 20.78 8.67 15.28
C ASP A 76 19.85 9.33 14.26
N GLU A 77 19.26 10.48 14.62
CA GLU A 77 18.50 11.29 13.66
C GLU A 77 19.42 11.78 12.53
N MET A 78 20.64 12.23 12.88
CA MET A 78 21.65 12.58 11.88
C MET A 78 22.03 11.41 10.98
N ALA A 79 22.11 10.18 11.51
CA ALA A 79 22.42 9.00 10.72
C ALA A 79 21.28 8.65 9.74
N VAL A 80 20.02 8.75 10.17
CA VAL A 80 18.84 8.55 9.30
C VAL A 80 18.80 9.62 8.19
N GLU A 81 19.04 10.89 8.52
CA GLU A 81 19.10 11.98 7.55
C GLU A 81 20.23 11.78 6.53
N GLU A 82 21.40 11.31 6.96
CA GLU A 82 22.52 11.03 6.06
C GLU A 82 22.20 9.87 5.10
N VAL A 83 21.53 8.82 5.60
CA VAL A 83 21.04 7.72 4.74
C VAL A 83 19.99 8.24 3.75
N GLN A 84 19.03 9.06 4.19
CA GLN A 84 18.03 9.68 3.31
C GLN A 84 18.72 10.45 2.17
N GLN A 85 19.63 11.36 2.50
CA GLN A 85 20.30 12.21 1.51
C GLN A 85 21.02 11.38 0.45
N VAL A 86 21.65 10.28 0.86
CA VAL A 86 22.38 9.40 -0.05
C VAL A 86 21.44 8.60 -0.94
N LEU A 87 20.39 8.00 -0.37
CA LEU A 87 19.43 7.20 -1.12
C LEU A 87 18.66 8.07 -2.11
N SER A 88 18.22 9.27 -1.70
CA SER A 88 17.63 10.27 -2.60
C SER A 88 18.60 10.66 -3.72
N GLY A 89 19.89 10.88 -3.40
CA GLY A 89 20.91 11.15 -4.42
C GLY A 89 21.08 10.01 -5.42
N PHE A 90 20.89 8.74 -5.02
CA PHE A 90 20.90 7.61 -5.95
C PHE A 90 19.70 7.59 -6.86
N ILE A 91 18.52 7.82 -6.30
CA ILE A 91 17.27 7.94 -7.05
C ILE A 91 17.48 9.00 -8.14
N GLU A 92 17.92 10.21 -7.78
CA GLU A 92 18.19 11.31 -8.72
C GLU A 92 19.25 10.97 -9.79
N SER A 93 20.30 10.22 -9.42
CA SER A 93 21.39 9.89 -10.35
C SER A 93 21.03 8.84 -11.40
N ASN A 94 20.21 7.84 -11.05
CA ASN A 94 19.77 6.78 -11.96
C ASN A 94 18.47 6.15 -11.44
N LEU A 95 17.37 6.82 -11.78
CA LEU A 95 16.01 6.48 -11.36
C LEU A 95 15.65 5.03 -11.70
N GLY A 96 15.91 4.59 -12.95
CA GLY A 96 15.50 3.26 -13.41
C GLY A 96 16.20 2.10 -12.71
N ALA A 97 17.44 2.30 -12.24
CA ALA A 97 18.20 1.26 -11.56
C ALA A 97 17.91 1.22 -10.04
N TRP A 98 17.83 2.39 -9.41
CA TRP A 98 17.75 2.49 -7.95
C TRP A 98 16.34 2.60 -7.40
N ALA A 99 15.40 3.23 -8.14
CA ALA A 99 14.06 3.44 -7.62
C ALA A 99 13.35 2.13 -7.25
N PRO A 100 13.38 1.06 -8.08
CA PRO A 100 12.74 -0.22 -7.71
C PRO A 100 13.36 -0.88 -6.48
N ILE A 101 14.70 -0.80 -6.34
CA ILE A 101 15.42 -1.40 -5.21
C ILE A 101 15.07 -0.67 -3.91
N ILE A 102 15.16 0.66 -3.94
CA ILE A 102 14.92 1.50 -2.76
C ILE A 102 13.43 1.48 -2.40
N SER A 103 12.52 1.50 -3.37
CA SER A 103 11.08 1.40 -3.07
C SER A 103 10.71 0.05 -2.44
N SER A 104 11.25 -1.07 -2.96
CA SER A 104 10.98 -2.40 -2.39
C SER A 104 11.49 -2.47 -0.95
N TRP A 105 12.76 -2.11 -0.75
CA TRP A 105 13.38 -2.10 0.58
C TRP A 105 12.61 -1.20 1.57
N SER A 106 12.24 0.01 1.17
CA SER A 106 11.50 0.93 2.05
C SER A 106 10.11 0.40 2.40
N LEU A 107 9.39 -0.19 1.44
CA LEU A 107 8.06 -0.76 1.68
C LEU A 107 8.12 -1.99 2.58
N GLU A 108 9.07 -2.91 2.32
CA GLU A 108 9.28 -4.10 3.13
C GLU A 108 9.65 -3.73 4.58
N LEU A 109 10.55 -2.77 4.77
CA LEU A 109 10.93 -2.27 6.09
C LEU A 109 9.74 -1.59 6.78
N LEU A 110 8.98 -0.74 6.09
CA LEU A 110 7.74 -0.16 6.65
C LEU A 110 6.74 -1.24 7.09
N GLY A 111 6.60 -2.31 6.29
CA GLY A 111 5.77 -3.47 6.62
C GLY A 111 6.27 -4.21 7.86
N HIS A 112 7.58 -4.43 7.95
CA HIS A 112 8.23 -5.04 9.10
C HIS A 112 8.01 -4.23 10.38
N LEU A 113 8.36 -2.94 10.37
CA LEU A 113 8.25 -2.03 11.52
C LEU A 113 6.81 -1.96 12.02
N THR A 114 5.89 -1.68 11.11
CA THR A 114 4.47 -1.51 11.42
C THR A 114 3.87 -2.78 12.04
N ARG A 115 4.31 -3.97 11.59
CA ARG A 115 3.90 -5.25 12.18
C ARG A 115 4.59 -5.53 13.51
N LYS A 116 5.90 -5.29 13.61
CA LYS A 116 6.71 -5.55 14.82
C LYS A 116 6.19 -4.76 16.02
N TYR A 117 5.74 -3.53 15.78
CA TYR A 117 5.26 -2.63 16.82
C TYR A 117 3.74 -2.53 16.93
N ALA A 118 2.99 -3.34 16.16
CA ALA A 118 1.53 -3.33 16.14
C ALA A 118 0.90 -3.52 17.52
N ASP A 119 1.51 -4.36 18.36
CA ASP A 119 0.97 -4.72 19.68
C ASP A 119 1.34 -3.73 20.80
N ARG A 120 1.99 -2.61 20.45
CA ARG A 120 2.37 -1.58 21.43
C ARG A 120 1.15 -0.77 21.85
N ARG A 121 1.10 -0.37 23.12
CA ARG A 121 -0.07 0.29 23.72
C ARG A 121 -0.49 1.54 22.96
N ILE A 122 0.45 2.41 22.59
CA ILE A 122 0.15 3.63 21.82
C ILE A 122 -0.54 3.32 20.49
N VAL A 123 -0.11 2.26 19.82
CA VAL A 123 -0.66 1.84 18.53
C VAL A 123 -2.09 1.32 18.71
N HIS A 124 -2.33 0.52 19.76
CA HIS A 124 -3.67 0.06 20.12
C HIS A 124 -4.61 1.19 20.58
N CYS A 125 -4.08 2.23 21.21
CA CYS A 125 -4.86 3.41 21.62
C CYS A 125 -5.29 4.26 20.42
N SER A 126 -4.60 4.14 19.28
CA SER A 126 -5.01 4.80 18.04
C SER A 126 -6.22 4.05 17.47
N SER A 127 -7.37 4.69 17.53
CA SER A 127 -8.66 4.07 17.22
C SER A 127 -9.04 4.17 15.74
N SER A 128 -8.37 5.07 15.01
CA SER A 128 -8.67 5.38 13.63
C SER A 128 -7.43 5.46 12.73
N LEU A 129 -7.62 5.19 11.44
CA LEU A 129 -6.55 5.24 10.44
C LEU A 129 -5.81 6.60 10.39
N PRO A 130 -6.48 7.77 10.51
CA PRO A 130 -5.79 9.06 10.57
C PRO A 130 -4.89 9.22 11.79
N GLU A 131 -5.30 8.72 12.97
CA GLU A 131 -4.49 8.78 14.20
C GLU A 131 -3.23 7.90 14.06
N VAL A 132 -3.41 6.67 13.54
CA VAL A 132 -2.31 5.74 13.25
C VAL A 132 -1.32 6.37 12.26
N LEU A 133 -1.84 6.95 11.16
CA LEU A 133 -1.03 7.64 10.15
C LEU A 133 -0.25 8.80 10.78
N GLN A 134 -0.90 9.65 11.57
CA GLN A 134 -0.24 10.79 12.20
C GLN A 134 0.86 10.36 13.17
N MET A 135 0.61 9.32 13.96
CA MET A 135 1.58 8.76 14.89
C MET A 135 2.82 8.21 14.16
N TRP A 136 2.62 7.41 13.10
CA TRP A 136 3.73 6.92 12.30
C TRP A 136 4.46 8.04 11.57
N MET A 137 3.76 9.03 11.00
CA MET A 137 4.40 10.16 10.32
C MET A 137 5.12 11.11 11.29
N ALA A 138 4.81 11.08 12.59
CA ALA A 138 5.53 11.84 13.61
C ALA A 138 6.95 11.29 13.86
N CYS A 139 7.23 10.03 13.50
CA CYS A 139 8.56 9.46 13.57
C CYS A 139 9.42 9.85 12.35
N PRO A 140 10.60 10.47 12.53
CA PRO A 140 11.46 10.88 11.41
C PRO A 140 11.90 9.71 10.51
N ALA A 141 12.17 8.54 11.10
CA ALA A 141 12.64 7.36 10.38
C ALA A 141 11.57 6.80 9.42
N THR A 142 10.34 6.60 9.89
CA THR A 142 9.22 6.16 9.04
C THR A 142 8.85 7.21 8.00
N ARG A 143 8.88 8.51 8.36
CA ARG A 143 8.66 9.60 7.40
C ARG A 143 9.70 9.57 6.28
N THR A 144 10.97 9.36 6.62
CA THR A 144 12.06 9.22 5.64
C THR A 144 11.81 8.08 4.66
N LEU A 145 11.35 6.91 5.14
CA LEU A 145 11.02 5.78 4.26
C LEU A 145 9.84 6.10 3.33
N ILE A 146 8.83 6.80 3.83
CA ILE A 146 7.70 7.28 3.03
C ILE A 146 8.12 8.29 1.98
N ASP A 147 8.99 9.24 2.33
CA ASP A 147 9.51 10.25 1.41
C ASP A 147 10.32 9.59 0.28
N LEU A 148 11.22 8.65 0.61
CA LEU A 148 11.97 7.87 -0.37
C LEU A 148 11.03 7.06 -1.29
N THR A 149 10.02 6.42 -0.71
CA THR A 149 9.03 5.65 -1.47
C THR A 149 8.24 6.56 -2.43
N THR A 150 7.79 7.72 -1.96
CA THR A 150 7.05 8.70 -2.76
C THR A 150 7.91 9.29 -3.87
N GLN A 151 9.21 9.53 -3.60
CA GLN A 151 10.18 9.99 -4.60
C GLN A 151 10.38 8.94 -5.70
N CYS A 152 10.54 7.66 -5.33
CA CYS A 152 10.61 6.55 -6.28
C CYS A 152 9.32 6.44 -7.11
N LEU A 153 8.16 6.47 -6.45
CA LEU A 153 6.85 6.32 -7.10
C LEU A 153 6.56 7.45 -8.09
N SER A 154 6.87 8.70 -7.73
CA SER A 154 6.64 9.86 -8.61
C SER A 154 7.29 9.71 -9.98
N THR A 155 8.39 8.96 -10.06
CA THR A 155 9.09 8.70 -11.32
C THR A 155 8.60 7.40 -11.98
N LEU A 156 8.42 6.35 -11.19
CA LEU A 156 8.05 5.03 -11.72
C LEU A 156 6.61 4.99 -12.21
N ILE A 157 5.72 5.82 -11.68
CA ILE A 157 4.30 5.80 -12.03
C ILE A 157 4.04 6.20 -13.49
N ASP A 158 4.88 7.05 -14.06
CA ASP A 158 4.77 7.47 -15.47
C ASP A 158 5.43 6.48 -16.43
N THR A 159 6.39 5.68 -15.96
CA THR A 159 7.23 4.82 -16.81
C THR A 159 6.84 3.35 -16.74
N SER A 160 6.50 2.86 -15.53
CA SER A 160 6.13 1.48 -15.23
C SER A 160 5.32 1.42 -13.92
N PRO A 161 4.07 1.92 -13.91
CA PRO A 161 3.25 2.01 -12.69
C PRO A 161 2.97 0.65 -12.05
N ASP A 162 2.93 -0.43 -12.84
CA ASP A 162 2.57 -1.75 -12.34
C ASP A 162 3.55 -2.26 -11.28
N ARG A 163 4.86 -2.22 -11.56
CA ARG A 163 5.87 -2.87 -10.71
C ARG A 163 5.93 -2.31 -9.29
N CYS A 164 5.92 -1.00 -9.14
CA CYS A 164 6.05 -0.36 -7.84
C CYS A 164 4.74 -0.40 -7.03
N ILE A 165 3.60 -0.30 -7.71
CA ILE A 165 2.30 -0.43 -7.06
C ILE A 165 2.01 -1.89 -6.69
N ASP A 166 2.49 -2.86 -7.48
CA ASP A 166 2.41 -4.28 -7.12
C ASP A 166 3.16 -4.57 -5.84
N THR A 167 4.40 -4.10 -5.70
CA THR A 167 5.15 -4.26 -4.43
C THR A 167 4.43 -3.60 -3.24
N LEU A 168 3.85 -2.41 -3.43
CA LEU A 168 3.05 -1.74 -2.39
C LEU A 168 1.85 -2.59 -1.95
N LEU A 169 1.09 -3.12 -2.92
CA LEU A 169 -0.12 -3.89 -2.62
C LEU A 169 0.19 -5.31 -2.13
N GLU A 170 1.25 -5.94 -2.62
CA GLU A 170 1.74 -7.22 -2.10
C GLU A 170 2.18 -7.10 -0.64
N THR A 171 2.89 -6.02 -0.30
CA THR A 171 3.26 -5.72 1.09
C THR A 171 2.01 -5.45 1.94
N SER A 172 1.05 -4.71 1.40
CA SER A 172 -0.25 -4.48 2.05
C SER A 172 -0.96 -5.79 2.39
N VAL A 173 -1.09 -6.72 1.41
CA VAL A 173 -1.71 -8.03 1.63
C VAL A 173 -1.04 -8.82 2.76
N GLN A 174 0.27 -8.67 2.94
CA GLN A 174 1.03 -9.36 3.98
C GLN A 174 0.93 -8.72 5.38
N HIS A 175 0.76 -7.39 5.44
CA HIS A 175 0.92 -6.62 6.68
C HIS A 175 -0.34 -5.83 7.09
N SER A 176 -1.43 -5.88 6.33
CA SER A 176 -2.74 -5.34 6.74
C SER A 176 -3.25 -6.04 8.01
N PRO A 177 -3.98 -5.34 8.89
CA PRO A 177 -4.42 -3.94 8.74
C PRO A 177 -3.35 -2.92 9.15
N HIS A 178 -2.24 -3.35 9.74
CA HIS A 178 -1.28 -2.43 10.33
C HIS A 178 -0.64 -1.54 9.27
N PHE A 179 -0.40 -2.06 8.07
CA PHE A 179 0.22 -1.32 6.96
C PHE A 179 -0.73 -0.37 6.20
N ASP A 180 -2.03 -0.38 6.49
CA ASP A 180 -3.04 0.36 5.72
C ASP A 180 -2.76 1.88 5.68
N TRP A 181 -2.12 2.42 6.72
CA TRP A 181 -1.75 3.83 6.78
C TRP A 181 -0.75 4.22 5.70
N VAL A 182 0.16 3.31 5.32
CA VAL A 182 1.14 3.53 4.24
C VAL A 182 0.42 3.64 2.92
N VAL A 183 -0.51 2.72 2.65
CA VAL A 183 -1.32 2.72 1.42
C VAL A 183 -2.21 3.96 1.36
N ALA A 184 -2.81 4.37 2.48
CA ALA A 184 -3.63 5.58 2.56
C ALA A 184 -2.81 6.87 2.34
N HIS A 185 -1.60 6.93 2.91
CA HIS A 185 -0.71 8.07 2.72
C HIS A 185 -0.24 8.18 1.26
N ILE A 186 0.30 7.09 0.71
CA ILE A 186 0.75 7.05 -0.69
C ILE A 186 -0.44 7.26 -1.64
N GLY A 187 -1.62 6.76 -1.30
CA GLY A 187 -2.86 7.01 -2.03
C GLY A 187 -3.27 8.48 -2.03
N SER A 188 -2.89 9.27 -1.03
CA SER A 188 -3.11 10.71 -1.04
C SER A 188 -2.15 11.44 -1.99
N CYS A 189 -0.95 10.90 -2.20
CA CYS A 189 0.02 11.40 -3.19
C CYS A 189 -0.33 10.98 -4.62
N PHE A 190 -0.88 9.77 -4.81
CA PHE A 190 -1.19 9.18 -6.12
C PHE A 190 -2.63 8.62 -6.17
N PRO A 191 -3.66 9.46 -6.00
CA PRO A 191 -5.03 9.00 -5.77
C PRO A 191 -5.59 8.16 -6.91
N HIS A 192 -5.44 8.60 -8.15
CA HIS A 192 -5.99 7.87 -9.29
C HIS A 192 -5.45 6.43 -9.39
N THR A 193 -4.13 6.27 -9.29
CA THR A 193 -3.45 4.97 -9.44
C THR A 193 -3.73 4.06 -8.25
N VAL A 194 -3.55 4.55 -7.02
CA VAL A 194 -3.70 3.72 -5.82
C VAL A 194 -5.15 3.33 -5.59
N ILE A 195 -6.12 4.24 -5.75
CA ILE A 195 -7.54 3.91 -5.57
C ILE A 195 -7.97 2.80 -6.54
N THR A 196 -7.61 2.93 -7.82
CA THR A 196 -7.96 1.93 -8.85
C THR A 196 -7.34 0.57 -8.50
N ARG A 197 -6.09 0.54 -8.05
CA ARG A 197 -5.37 -0.70 -7.74
C ARG A 197 -5.81 -1.33 -6.41
N VAL A 198 -6.18 -0.53 -5.40
CA VAL A 198 -6.80 -1.01 -4.15
C VAL A 198 -8.15 -1.67 -4.44
N LEU A 199 -8.99 -1.05 -5.28
CA LEU A 199 -10.27 -1.63 -5.70
C LEU A 199 -10.08 -2.93 -6.48
N ALA A 200 -9.16 -2.96 -7.46
CA ALA A 200 -8.86 -4.16 -8.23
C ALA A 200 -8.32 -5.30 -7.35
N CYS A 201 -7.41 -4.99 -6.41
CA CYS A 201 -6.87 -5.95 -5.45
C CYS A 201 -7.98 -6.49 -4.54
N GLY A 202 -8.85 -5.61 -4.02
CA GLY A 202 -10.00 -6.00 -3.20
C GLY A 202 -10.99 -6.89 -3.94
N LEU A 203 -11.28 -6.59 -5.21
CA LEU A 203 -12.15 -7.41 -6.05
C LEU A 203 -11.54 -8.79 -6.32
N LYS A 204 -10.25 -8.85 -6.64
CA LYS A 204 -9.53 -10.12 -6.85
C LYS A 204 -9.55 -11.00 -5.61
N ASP A 205 -9.34 -10.41 -4.44
CA ASP A 205 -9.42 -11.12 -3.15
C ASP A 205 -10.85 -11.61 -2.87
N PHE A 206 -11.86 -10.76 -3.13
CA PHE A 206 -13.27 -11.10 -2.99
C PHE A 206 -13.67 -12.32 -3.84
N VAL A 207 -13.17 -12.39 -5.09
CA VAL A 207 -13.43 -13.49 -6.04
C VAL A 207 -12.69 -14.78 -5.65
N SER A 208 -11.42 -14.67 -5.27
CA SER A 208 -10.56 -15.83 -4.98
C SER A 208 -11.07 -16.68 -3.81
N HIS A 209 -11.94 -16.12 -2.97
CA HIS A 209 -12.50 -16.77 -1.80
C HIS A 209 -13.89 -17.39 -2.01
N GLU A 210 -14.46 -17.32 -3.22
CA GLU A 210 -15.72 -18.02 -3.56
C GLU A 210 -15.52 -19.52 -3.90
N ASP A 211 -14.29 -19.95 -4.20
CA ASP A 211 -13.98 -21.34 -4.62
C ASP A 211 -13.75 -22.34 -3.48
N GLU A 212 -13.68 -21.90 -2.22
CA GLU A 212 -13.48 -22.82 -1.10
C GLU A 212 -14.81 -23.25 -0.45
N PRO A 213 -15.11 -24.57 -0.39
CA PRO A 213 -16.41 -25.10 0.06
C PRO A 213 -16.72 -24.95 1.56
N GLU A 214 -15.90 -24.23 2.34
CA GLU A 214 -16.09 -23.98 3.78
C GLU A 214 -16.45 -22.50 4.10
N ALA A 215 -17.26 -21.88 3.24
CA ALA A 215 -17.61 -20.45 3.28
C ALA A 215 -18.32 -19.96 4.58
N VAL A 216 -18.84 -20.85 5.43
CA VAL A 216 -19.67 -20.47 6.60
C VAL A 216 -18.83 -20.18 7.86
N LEU A 217 -17.66 -20.82 8.02
CA LEU A 217 -16.77 -20.59 9.18
C LEU A 217 -15.79 -19.42 8.99
N ARG A 218 -15.77 -18.78 7.82
CA ARG A 218 -14.80 -17.73 7.46
C ARG A 218 -15.40 -16.36 7.19
N LEU A 219 -16.69 -16.14 7.51
CA LEU A 219 -17.25 -14.80 7.48
C LEU A 219 -16.40 -13.82 8.33
N GLU A 220 -15.80 -14.31 9.42
CA GLU A 220 -14.88 -13.56 10.28
C GLU A 220 -13.52 -13.25 9.61
N LYS A 221 -13.06 -14.07 8.65
CA LYS A 221 -11.84 -13.80 7.85
C LYS A 221 -12.10 -12.96 6.58
N LYS A 222 -13.37 -12.82 6.15
CA LYS A 222 -13.76 -11.89 5.06
C LYS A 222 -13.67 -10.42 5.48
N VAL A 223 -13.87 -10.15 6.77
CA VAL A 223 -13.99 -8.79 7.32
C VAL A 223 -12.67 -8.01 7.36
N PRO A 224 -11.49 -8.59 7.70
CA PRO A 224 -10.28 -7.78 7.90
C PRO A 224 -9.77 -7.10 6.63
N LYS A 225 -9.65 -7.81 5.50
CA LYS A 225 -9.15 -7.24 4.25
C LYS A 225 -10.13 -6.26 3.61
N LEU A 226 -11.42 -6.56 3.68
CA LEU A 226 -12.44 -5.65 3.18
C LEU A 226 -12.57 -4.41 4.06
N ALA A 227 -12.42 -4.55 5.38
CA ALA A 227 -12.31 -3.42 6.31
C ALA A 227 -11.08 -2.56 6.00
N SER A 228 -9.94 -3.15 5.61
CA SER A 228 -8.78 -2.41 5.13
C SER A 228 -9.08 -1.59 3.87
N VAL A 229 -9.70 -2.20 2.85
CA VAL A 229 -10.12 -1.48 1.63
C VAL A 229 -11.05 -0.32 1.98
N VAL A 230 -12.05 -0.56 2.83
CA VAL A 230 -13.01 0.47 3.27
C VAL A 230 -12.32 1.57 4.08
N GLY A 231 -11.39 1.22 4.97
CA GLY A 231 -10.64 2.16 5.79
C GLY A 231 -9.75 3.08 4.94
N ILE A 232 -9.00 2.50 4.01
CA ILE A 232 -8.14 3.23 3.07
C ILE A 232 -8.99 4.17 2.20
N LEU A 233 -10.05 3.66 1.56
CA LEU A 233 -10.92 4.48 0.72
C LEU A 233 -11.67 5.53 1.54
N GLY A 234 -12.05 5.22 2.78
CA GLY A 234 -12.68 6.16 3.71
C GLY A 234 -11.76 7.34 4.05
N HIS A 235 -10.46 7.08 4.29
CA HIS A 235 -9.47 8.13 4.47
C HIS A 235 -9.33 9.01 3.22
N LEU A 236 -9.26 8.39 2.04
CA LEU A 236 -9.13 9.10 0.76
C LEU A 236 -10.40 9.83 0.33
N ALA A 237 -11.57 9.45 0.85
CA ALA A 237 -12.86 9.98 0.43
C ALA A 237 -13.05 11.48 0.70
N GLY A 238 -12.33 12.05 1.67
CA GLY A 238 -12.34 13.50 1.90
C GLY A 238 -11.72 14.27 0.72
N PRO A 239 -10.39 14.25 0.58
CA PRO A 239 -9.69 15.03 -0.45
C PRO A 239 -9.84 14.48 -1.88
N HIS A 240 -10.10 13.18 -2.05
CA HIS A 240 -10.05 12.49 -3.35
C HIS A 240 -11.38 11.83 -3.75
N ALA A 241 -12.51 12.36 -3.27
CA ALA A 241 -13.85 11.85 -3.59
C ALA A 241 -14.12 11.67 -5.10
N ALA A 242 -13.57 12.57 -5.93
CA ALA A 242 -13.75 12.53 -7.38
C ALA A 242 -13.03 11.35 -8.03
N ASP A 243 -11.81 11.03 -7.57
CA ASP A 243 -11.04 9.88 -8.06
C ASP A 243 -11.67 8.56 -7.63
N ILE A 244 -12.21 8.49 -6.41
CA ILE A 244 -13.01 7.34 -5.95
C ILE A 244 -14.22 7.14 -6.86
N ARG A 245 -15.04 8.18 -7.09
CA ARG A 245 -16.20 8.05 -7.98
C ARG A 245 -15.80 7.59 -9.38
N ARG A 246 -14.73 8.16 -9.94
CA ARG A 246 -14.23 7.78 -11.27
C ARG A 246 -13.82 6.30 -11.32
N ALA A 247 -13.10 5.81 -10.32
CA ALA A 247 -12.65 4.43 -10.25
C ALA A 247 -13.83 3.45 -10.06
N LEU A 248 -14.80 3.79 -9.20
CA LEU A 248 -16.02 2.99 -9.00
C LEU A 248 -16.85 2.88 -10.30
N VAL A 249 -17.01 4.00 -11.02
CA VAL A 249 -17.69 4.02 -12.33
C VAL A 249 -16.96 3.16 -13.35
N ALA A 250 -15.64 3.31 -13.45
CA ALA A 250 -14.83 2.52 -14.38
C ALA A 250 -15.00 1.02 -14.13
N LEU A 251 -14.87 0.59 -12.87
CA LEU A 251 -15.05 -0.81 -12.47
C LEU A 251 -16.46 -1.32 -12.81
N MET A 252 -17.49 -0.51 -12.55
CA MET A 252 -18.87 -0.85 -12.87
C MET A 252 -19.11 -0.93 -14.39
N GLN A 253 -18.54 -0.03 -15.17
CA GLN A 253 -18.65 -0.06 -16.64
C GLN A 253 -17.96 -1.29 -17.23
N GLU A 254 -16.78 -1.64 -16.70
CA GLU A 254 -16.05 -2.86 -17.07
C GLU A 254 -16.85 -4.13 -16.77
N SER A 255 -17.73 -4.12 -15.77
CA SER A 255 -18.60 -5.26 -15.44
C SER A 255 -19.62 -5.60 -16.53
N PHE A 256 -19.98 -4.65 -17.39
CA PHE A 256 -20.97 -4.83 -18.46
C PHE A 256 -20.35 -5.32 -19.79
N ALA A 257 -19.14 -5.89 -19.75
CA ALA A 257 -18.49 -6.44 -20.94
C ALA A 257 -19.33 -7.56 -21.59
N ALA A 258 -19.26 -7.67 -22.93
CA ALA A 258 -20.01 -8.67 -23.69
C ALA A 258 -19.64 -10.13 -23.35
N SER A 259 -18.40 -10.34 -22.89
CA SER A 259 -17.89 -11.62 -22.40
C SER A 259 -17.16 -11.38 -21.06
N PRO A 260 -17.91 -11.32 -19.94
CA PRO A 260 -17.35 -10.90 -18.67
C PRO A 260 -16.45 -11.99 -18.06
N THR A 261 -15.33 -11.56 -17.50
CA THR A 261 -14.48 -12.35 -16.60
C THR A 261 -15.19 -12.61 -15.27
N ARG A 262 -14.64 -13.52 -14.46
CA ARG A 262 -15.22 -13.81 -13.14
C ARG A 262 -15.20 -12.58 -12.23
N GLU A 263 -14.12 -11.81 -12.27
CA GLU A 263 -13.96 -10.56 -11.56
C GLU A 263 -15.04 -9.56 -11.97
N GLN A 264 -15.29 -9.41 -13.27
CA GLN A 264 -16.35 -8.53 -13.80
C GLN A 264 -17.75 -8.94 -13.33
N LEU A 265 -18.04 -10.24 -13.24
CA LEU A 265 -19.32 -10.73 -12.69
C LEU A 265 -19.47 -10.42 -11.18
N ALA A 266 -18.37 -10.47 -10.43
CA ALA A 266 -18.34 -10.22 -8.99
C ALA A 266 -18.30 -8.72 -8.63
N THR A 267 -18.07 -7.83 -9.59
CA THR A 267 -17.97 -6.37 -9.36
C THR A 267 -19.19 -5.82 -8.62
N ILE A 268 -20.41 -6.11 -9.07
CA ILE A 268 -21.62 -5.54 -8.47
C ILE A 268 -21.81 -6.01 -7.01
N PRO A 269 -21.74 -7.33 -6.70
CA PRO A 269 -21.72 -7.79 -5.31
C PRO A 269 -20.62 -7.15 -4.45
N PHE A 270 -19.40 -7.04 -4.98
CA PHE A 270 -18.27 -6.42 -4.30
C PHE A 270 -18.54 -4.95 -3.94
N LEU A 271 -19.03 -4.16 -4.90
CA LEU A 271 -19.36 -2.75 -4.69
C LEU A 271 -20.49 -2.55 -3.68
N LEU A 272 -21.52 -3.41 -3.71
CA LEU A 272 -22.60 -3.39 -2.73
C LEU A 272 -22.10 -3.72 -1.32
N GLN A 273 -21.18 -4.69 -1.20
CA GLN A 273 -20.57 -5.02 0.08
C GLN A 273 -19.74 -3.83 0.62
N LEU A 274 -18.92 -3.18 -0.21
CA LEU A 274 -18.19 -1.97 0.18
C LEU A 274 -19.14 -0.85 0.65
N ALA A 275 -20.22 -0.63 -0.09
CA ALA A 275 -21.25 0.35 0.24
C ALA A 275 -21.93 0.06 1.58
N SER A 276 -22.18 -1.22 1.90
CA SER A 276 -22.78 -1.60 3.19
C SER A 276 -21.88 -1.29 4.40
N MET A 277 -20.57 -1.12 4.18
CA MET A 277 -19.58 -0.90 5.23
C MET A 277 -19.16 0.57 5.38
N SER A 278 -19.57 1.47 4.48
CA SER A 278 -19.22 2.89 4.54
C SER A 278 -20.26 3.76 3.87
N GLU A 279 -20.83 4.70 4.63
CA GLU A 279 -21.82 5.67 4.12
C GLU A 279 -21.26 6.56 2.99
N HIS A 280 -19.97 6.87 3.04
CA HIS A 280 -19.29 7.64 2.00
C HIS A 280 -19.23 6.87 0.69
N LEU A 281 -18.87 5.58 0.76
CA LEU A 281 -18.86 4.70 -0.41
C LEU A 281 -20.27 4.40 -0.90
N LEU A 282 -21.24 4.22 -0.01
CA LEU A 282 -22.65 4.06 -0.36
C LEU A 282 -23.16 5.23 -1.18
N THR A 283 -22.91 6.46 -0.72
CA THR A 283 -23.33 7.67 -1.43
C THR A 283 -22.70 7.75 -2.82
N ALA A 284 -21.40 7.48 -2.92
CA ALA A 284 -20.69 7.45 -4.18
C ALA A 284 -21.26 6.38 -5.13
N VAL A 285 -21.41 5.15 -4.66
CA VAL A 285 -21.94 4.01 -5.43
C VAL A 285 -23.36 4.30 -5.92
N VAL A 286 -24.29 4.70 -5.03
CA VAL A 286 -25.69 4.98 -5.39
C VAL A 286 -25.81 6.12 -6.41
N SER A 287 -25.04 7.20 -6.23
CA SER A 287 -25.04 8.35 -7.15
C SER A 287 -24.59 7.99 -8.56
N GLU A 288 -23.72 6.99 -8.70
CA GLU A 288 -23.18 6.59 -9.99
C GLU A 288 -24.01 5.46 -10.64
N PHE A 289 -24.63 4.58 -9.85
CA PHE A 289 -25.61 3.62 -10.38
C PHE A 289 -26.78 4.31 -11.09
N THR A 290 -27.28 5.42 -10.55
CA THR A 290 -28.34 6.20 -11.20
C THR A 290 -27.86 6.82 -12.51
N ARG A 291 -26.64 7.39 -12.54
CA ARG A 291 -26.03 8.00 -13.73
C ARG A 291 -25.71 6.99 -14.84
N VAL A 292 -25.22 5.80 -14.50
CA VAL A 292 -24.97 4.75 -15.50
C VAL A 292 -26.29 4.20 -16.06
N ARG A 293 -27.34 4.08 -15.24
CA ARG A 293 -28.67 3.73 -15.73
C ARG A 293 -29.24 4.78 -16.69
N GLU A 294 -28.98 6.05 -16.44
CA GLU A 294 -29.43 7.17 -17.28
C GLU A 294 -28.61 7.33 -18.57
N SER A 295 -27.33 6.96 -18.56
CA SER A 295 -26.44 7.04 -19.73
C SER A 295 -26.39 5.76 -20.58
N ALA A 296 -26.89 4.63 -20.07
CA ALA A 296 -27.11 3.44 -20.88
C ALA A 296 -28.12 3.76 -22.00
N PRO A 297 -27.74 3.66 -23.29
CA PRO A 297 -28.65 3.96 -24.38
C PRO A 297 -29.87 3.03 -24.27
N SER A 298 -31.05 3.64 -24.37
CA SER A 298 -32.38 3.02 -24.28
C SER A 298 -32.63 1.84 -25.26
N GLY A 299 -31.65 1.47 -26.08
CA GLY A 299 -31.68 0.30 -26.96
C GLY A 299 -31.38 -1.05 -26.28
N GLY A 300 -30.52 -1.10 -25.26
CA GLY A 300 -30.09 -2.37 -24.66
C GLY A 300 -31.19 -3.08 -23.85
N ALA A 301 -32.01 -2.31 -23.12
CA ALA A 301 -33.16 -2.86 -22.40
C ALA A 301 -34.25 -3.38 -23.36
N GLN A 302 -34.37 -2.78 -24.55
CA GLN A 302 -35.29 -3.27 -25.59
C GLN A 302 -34.78 -4.54 -26.27
N GLU A 303 -33.48 -4.68 -26.51
CA GLU A 303 -32.90 -5.90 -27.09
C GLU A 303 -32.96 -7.10 -26.15
N ILE A 304 -32.70 -6.91 -24.85
CA ILE A 304 -32.81 -8.01 -23.86
C ILE A 304 -34.28 -8.44 -23.69
N THR A 305 -35.21 -7.47 -23.67
CA THR A 305 -36.66 -7.77 -23.61
C THR A 305 -37.18 -8.39 -24.92
N ALA A 306 -36.63 -8.00 -26.07
CA ALA A 306 -36.97 -8.58 -27.37
C ALA A 306 -36.40 -9.99 -27.56
N ALA A 307 -35.18 -10.26 -27.06
CA ALA A 307 -34.59 -11.59 -27.05
C ALA A 307 -35.40 -12.54 -26.15
N HIS A 308 -35.82 -12.10 -24.97
CA HIS A 308 -36.68 -12.89 -24.08
C HIS A 308 -38.07 -13.16 -24.68
N LYS A 309 -38.66 -12.18 -25.40
CA LYS A 309 -39.94 -12.37 -26.12
C LYS A 309 -39.80 -13.29 -27.33
N ARG A 310 -38.68 -13.28 -28.06
CA ARG A 310 -38.41 -14.22 -29.17
C ARG A 310 -38.25 -15.65 -28.65
N GLN A 311 -37.53 -15.83 -27.54
CA GLN A 311 -37.30 -17.15 -26.94
C GLN A 311 -38.59 -17.75 -26.34
N GLN A 312 -39.50 -16.92 -25.81
CA GLN A 312 -40.84 -17.34 -25.37
C GLN A 312 -41.81 -17.62 -26.53
N ALA A 313 -41.62 -17.00 -27.71
CA ALA A 313 -42.42 -17.29 -28.89
C ALA A 313 -42.02 -18.63 -29.52
N GLU A 314 -40.73 -18.94 -29.58
CA GLU A 314 -40.19 -20.20 -30.12
C GLU A 314 -40.51 -21.42 -29.23
N THR A 315 -40.58 -21.25 -27.91
CA THR A 315 -41.03 -22.32 -26.99
C THR A 315 -42.54 -22.59 -27.07
N ARG A 316 -43.34 -21.60 -27.46
CA ARG A 316 -44.80 -21.78 -27.65
C ARG A 316 -45.15 -22.47 -28.97
N THR A 317 -44.38 -22.27 -30.03
CA THR A 317 -44.56 -22.99 -31.31
C THR A 317 -44.05 -24.42 -31.25
N ALA A 318 -43.01 -24.71 -30.46
CA ALA A 318 -42.52 -26.08 -30.27
C ALA A 318 -43.44 -26.98 -29.42
N SER A 319 -44.37 -26.39 -28.65
CA SER A 319 -45.34 -27.13 -27.83
C SER A 319 -46.66 -27.45 -28.55
N CYS A 320 -46.80 -27.10 -29.84
CA CYS A 320 -48.02 -27.28 -30.63
C CYS A 320 -47.83 -28.20 -31.86
N CYS A 321 -46.75 -28.99 -31.89
CA CYS A 321 -46.55 -30.10 -32.83
C CYS A 321 -46.42 -31.41 -32.06
#